data_AF-A0A2P2J4Q1-F1
#
_entry.id   AF-A0A2P2J4Q1-F1
#
_cell.length_a   1.000
_cell.length_b   1.000
_cell.length_c   1.000
_cell.angle_alpha   90.00
_cell.angle_beta   90.00
_cell.angle_gamma   90.00
#
_symmetry.space_group_name_H-M   'P 1'
#
loop_
_entity.id
_entity.type
_entity.pdbx_description
1 polymer ?
#
loop_
_entity_poly.entity_id
_entity_poly.type
_entity_poly.pdbx_seq_one_letter_code
_entity_poly.pdbx_strand_id
1 'polypeptide(L)'
;MCNSLVEQEEGSTLAAMSCDICCIEPHFCRDCCCILCCKTVNSSYGGYSYIKCEAVVSEGFSCGHVAHLNCALQTYMAGIVGGSIGLDAEYYCRRCDARTDLVPHVMRLIQTSEYIDSPDEIEKVLNIGVCILRGSQRTEAKGLQNRIELAMKKLRSGTIPEDIWKTEEDISPISTGVYPAINATIKVTASQDIFDDRKSLPHVVSKSSDYQNESQKLDIEIECVLQALQRSQKAEYKLAEERLLSEKNYLQNLCQQLDKERLALGRHTKRAKTDALQSAVSKMMDQIKQEFAKLKDMEKVANGFGRTSRCILKEHFGLEIED
;
A
#
# COMPACT_ATOMS: atom_id res chain seq x y z
N MET A 1 -18.44 -2.98 16.11
CA MET A 1 -19.16 -4.11 15.49
C MET A 1 -19.59 -3.67 14.11
N CYS A 2 -19.28 -4.44 13.06
CA CYS A 2 -19.59 -4.07 11.68
C CYS A 2 -20.87 -4.78 11.23
N ASN A 3 -21.88 -4.02 10.80
CA ASN A 3 -23.18 -4.52 10.32
C ASN A 3 -23.19 -4.87 8.83
N SER A 4 -22.05 -5.23 8.24
CA SER A 4 -21.97 -5.52 6.79
C SER A 4 -22.39 -6.96 6.43
N LEU A 5 -23.44 -7.48 7.06
CA LEU A 5 -24.23 -8.58 6.54
C LEU A 5 -25.42 -7.98 5.78
N VAL A 6 -25.13 -7.36 4.64
CA VAL A 6 -26.16 -7.13 3.62
C VAL A 6 -25.75 -8.03 2.45
N GLU A 7 -26.55 -9.07 2.25
CA GLU A 7 -26.46 -10.01 1.14
C GLU A 7 -26.45 -9.23 -0.19
N GLN A 8 -25.40 -9.40 -0.99
CA GLN A 8 -25.47 -9.17 -2.43
C GLN A 8 -24.73 -10.28 -3.19
N GLU A 9 -25.57 -10.98 -3.96
CA GLU A 9 -25.38 -11.75 -5.20
C GLU A 9 -24.24 -12.78 -5.33
N GLU A 10 -24.67 -13.99 -5.69
CA GLU A 10 -23.90 -15.17 -6.06
C GLU A 10 -22.95 -14.90 -7.23
N GLY A 11 -21.73 -14.45 -6.91
CA GLY A 11 -20.63 -14.34 -7.85
C GLY A 11 -19.34 -14.84 -7.22
N SER A 12 -19.15 -16.17 -7.17
CA SER A 12 -17.90 -16.87 -6.80
C SER A 12 -16.96 -16.10 -5.85
N THR A 13 -17.45 -15.68 -4.69
CA THR A 13 -16.63 -14.95 -3.71
C THR A 13 -15.73 -15.95 -2.99
N LEU A 14 -14.45 -15.99 -3.38
CA LEU A 14 -13.42 -16.68 -2.60
C LEU A 14 -13.44 -16.13 -1.16
N ALA A 15 -13.44 -17.03 -0.18
CA ALA A 15 -13.44 -16.64 1.22
C ALA A 15 -12.18 -15.80 1.50
N ALA A 16 -12.28 -14.75 2.31
CA ALA A 16 -11.10 -13.93 2.57
C ALA A 16 -10.20 -14.58 3.64
N MET A 17 -8.88 -14.63 3.40
CA MET A 17 -7.91 -15.28 4.28
C MET A 17 -7.92 -14.71 5.71
N SER A 18 -7.81 -15.56 6.74
CA SER A 18 -7.53 -15.08 8.10
C SER A 18 -6.18 -14.35 8.10
N CYS A 19 -6.15 -13.08 8.53
CA CYS A 19 -4.92 -12.29 8.60
C CYS A 19 -4.61 -11.93 10.04
N ASP A 20 -3.61 -12.59 10.59
CA ASP A 20 -3.10 -12.42 11.95
C ASP A 20 -2.00 -11.35 12.05
N ILE A 21 -1.87 -10.50 11.03
CA ILE A 21 -0.89 -9.41 11.02
C ILE A 21 -1.60 -8.08 11.24
N CYS A 22 -2.56 -7.78 10.36
CA CYS A 22 -3.27 -6.50 10.40
C CYS A 22 -4.59 -6.60 11.17
N CYS A 23 -5.23 -7.77 11.24
CA CYS A 23 -6.58 -7.90 11.82
C CYS A 23 -6.63 -8.19 13.32
N ILE A 24 -5.47 -8.20 13.99
CA ILE A 24 -5.39 -8.31 15.44
C ILE A 24 -5.58 -6.92 16.10
N GLU A 25 -5.32 -5.84 15.37
CA GLU A 25 -5.43 -4.48 15.89
C GLU A 25 -6.87 -4.18 16.36
N PRO A 26 -7.07 -3.71 17.61
CA PRO A 26 -8.39 -3.33 18.10
C PRO A 26 -9.06 -2.35 17.13
N HIS A 27 -10.33 -2.64 16.79
CA HIS A 27 -11.13 -1.85 15.85
C HIS A 27 -10.72 -1.91 14.36
N PHE A 28 -9.72 -2.71 13.96
CA PHE A 28 -9.43 -2.95 12.55
C PHE A 28 -10.38 -3.99 11.95
N CYS A 29 -11.15 -3.59 10.93
CA CYS A 29 -11.95 -4.49 10.12
C CYS A 29 -11.26 -4.69 8.76
N ARG A 30 -10.88 -5.92 8.41
CA ARG A 30 -10.23 -6.22 7.13
C ARG A 30 -11.02 -5.74 5.91
N ASP A 31 -12.34 -5.84 5.99
CA ASP A 31 -13.25 -5.51 4.89
C ASP A 31 -13.65 -4.03 4.84
N CYS A 32 -13.36 -3.26 5.89
CA CYS A 32 -13.80 -1.86 5.99
C CYS A 32 -12.68 -0.88 6.34
N CYS A 33 -11.50 -1.33 6.76
CA CYS A 33 -10.40 -0.48 7.17
C CYS A 33 -9.26 -0.54 6.15
N CYS A 34 -8.69 0.63 5.86
CA CYS A 34 -7.48 0.75 5.07
C CYS A 34 -6.29 0.14 5.81
N ILE A 35 -5.61 -0.82 5.19
CA ILE A 35 -4.40 -1.48 5.73
C ILE A 35 -3.24 -0.51 5.99
N LEU A 36 -3.26 0.69 5.39
CA LEU A 36 -2.18 1.66 5.49
C LEU A 36 -2.37 2.69 6.61
N CYS A 37 -3.62 3.02 6.96
CA CYS A 37 -3.92 4.06 7.96
C CYS A 37 -4.92 3.62 9.04
N CYS A 38 -5.40 2.39 8.99
CA CYS A 38 -6.38 1.76 9.88
C CYS A 38 -7.76 2.44 9.94
N LYS A 39 -7.99 3.51 9.17
CA LYS A 39 -9.28 4.21 9.11
C LYS A 39 -10.26 3.53 8.17
N THR A 40 -11.55 3.70 8.44
CA THR A 40 -12.63 3.15 7.62
C THR A 40 -12.63 3.74 6.21
N VAL A 41 -12.91 2.89 5.21
CA VAL A 41 -13.12 3.30 3.83
C VAL A 41 -14.55 3.75 3.59
N ASN A 42 -14.72 4.68 2.65
CA ASN A 42 -16.04 5.15 2.27
C ASN A 42 -16.53 4.38 1.04
N SER A 43 -17.68 3.71 1.18
CA SER A 43 -18.37 2.99 0.11
C SER A 43 -19.31 3.86 -0.73
N SER A 44 -19.46 5.15 -0.41
CA SER A 44 -20.19 6.12 -1.23
C SER A 44 -19.71 6.09 -2.68
N TYR A 45 -20.64 6.30 -3.61
CA TYR A 45 -20.36 6.36 -5.05
C TYR A 45 -19.57 5.14 -5.53
N GLY A 46 -20.03 3.93 -5.18
CA GLY A 46 -19.44 2.68 -5.65
C GLY A 46 -18.03 2.40 -5.14
N GLY A 47 -17.55 3.11 -4.10
CA GLY A 47 -16.25 2.84 -3.48
C GLY A 47 -15.05 3.33 -4.30
N TYR A 48 -15.20 4.40 -5.09
CA TYR A 48 -14.12 4.95 -5.94
C TYR A 48 -12.83 5.33 -5.19
N SER A 49 -12.90 5.51 -3.87
CA SER A 49 -11.80 6.04 -3.05
C SER A 49 -10.89 4.96 -2.45
N TYR A 50 -11.19 3.68 -2.68
CA TYR A 50 -10.41 2.57 -2.15
C TYR A 50 -10.28 1.42 -3.15
N ILE A 51 -9.32 0.54 -2.88
CA ILE A 51 -9.12 -0.72 -3.61
C ILE A 51 -9.11 -1.90 -2.65
N LYS A 52 -9.78 -2.99 -3.02
CA LYS A 52 -9.71 -4.29 -2.33
C LYS A 52 -8.78 -5.22 -3.11
N CYS A 53 -7.84 -5.85 -2.42
CA CYS A 53 -6.95 -6.83 -3.04
C CYS A 53 -7.67 -8.17 -3.23
N GLU A 54 -7.88 -8.56 -4.48
CA GLU A 54 -8.59 -9.79 -4.85
C GLU A 54 -7.63 -10.94 -5.20
N ALA A 55 -6.34 -10.77 -4.97
CA ALA A 55 -5.33 -11.78 -5.27
C ALA A 55 -5.59 -13.08 -4.50
N VAL A 56 -5.53 -14.20 -5.22
CA VAL A 56 -5.67 -15.54 -4.66
C VAL A 56 -4.38 -15.88 -3.90
N VAL A 57 -4.51 -16.12 -2.59
CA VAL A 57 -3.38 -16.42 -1.70
C VAL A 57 -3.29 -17.92 -1.35
N SER A 58 -4.42 -18.63 -1.41
CA SER A 58 -4.51 -20.08 -1.26
C SER A 58 -5.78 -20.60 -1.93
N GLU A 59 -5.91 -21.92 -2.06
CA GLU A 59 -7.05 -22.57 -2.71
C GLU A 59 -8.37 -22.15 -2.05
N GLY A 60 -9.23 -21.43 -2.79
CA GLY A 60 -10.48 -20.93 -2.27
C GLY A 60 -10.41 -19.59 -1.54
N PHE A 61 -9.22 -18.98 -1.36
CA PHE A 61 -9.06 -17.77 -0.56
C PHE A 61 -8.39 -16.59 -1.28
N SER A 62 -8.95 -15.39 -1.08
CA SER A 62 -8.38 -14.11 -1.53
C SER A 62 -7.76 -13.32 -0.37
N CYS A 63 -6.85 -12.40 -0.71
CA CYS A 63 -6.19 -11.51 0.27
C CYS A 63 -7.20 -10.65 1.04
N GLY A 64 -8.14 -10.01 0.32
CA GLY A 64 -9.26 -9.26 0.88
C GLY A 64 -8.91 -7.94 1.57
N HIS A 65 -7.63 -7.57 1.69
CA HIS A 65 -7.24 -6.31 2.34
C HIS A 65 -7.62 -5.10 1.49
N VAL A 66 -8.09 -4.06 2.17
CA VAL A 66 -8.52 -2.81 1.56
C VAL A 66 -7.47 -1.72 1.80
N ALA A 67 -7.30 -0.81 0.85
CA ALA A 67 -6.52 0.42 1.03
C ALA A 67 -7.25 1.62 0.42
N HIS A 68 -7.23 2.78 1.09
CA HIS A 68 -7.56 4.05 0.43
C HIS A 68 -6.56 4.28 -0.69
N LEU A 69 -7.05 4.70 -1.85
CA LEU A 69 -6.16 5.01 -2.99
C LEU A 69 -5.22 6.17 -2.66
N ASN A 70 -5.69 7.19 -1.95
CA ASN A 70 -4.84 8.29 -1.51
C ASN A 70 -3.72 7.82 -0.58
N CYS A 71 -4.01 6.93 0.38
CA CYS A 71 -2.95 6.36 1.22
C CYS A 71 -1.96 5.56 0.36
N ALA A 72 -2.45 4.73 -0.57
CA ALA A 72 -1.59 3.92 -1.42
C ALA A 72 -0.68 4.78 -2.32
N LEU A 73 -1.21 5.86 -2.90
CA LEU A 73 -0.43 6.82 -3.69
C LEU A 73 0.64 7.52 -2.85
N GLN A 74 0.28 7.99 -1.65
CA GLN A 74 1.21 8.67 -0.72
C GLN A 74 2.33 7.76 -0.23
N THR A 75 2.07 6.45 -0.10
CA THR A 75 3.07 5.48 0.35
C THR A 75 3.76 4.75 -0.81
N TYR A 76 3.63 5.24 -2.05
CA TYR A 76 4.23 4.61 -3.24
C TYR A 76 3.82 3.14 -3.46
N MET A 77 2.59 2.79 -3.06
CA MET A 77 1.96 1.49 -3.27
C MET A 77 0.95 1.52 -4.42
N ALA A 78 0.72 2.67 -5.07
CA ALA A 78 -0.19 2.79 -6.21
C ALA A 78 0.35 3.80 -7.25
N GLY A 79 -0.09 3.65 -8.50
CA GLY A 79 0.21 4.55 -9.60
C GLY A 79 1.49 4.14 -10.35
N ILE A 80 2.32 5.12 -10.71
CA ILE A 80 3.61 4.89 -11.36
C ILE A 80 4.70 5.01 -10.28
N VAL A 81 5.40 3.90 -10.01
CA VAL A 81 6.41 3.83 -8.95
C VAL A 81 7.68 3.19 -9.52
N GLY A 82 8.79 3.93 -9.50
CA GLY A 82 10.09 3.42 -9.96
C GLY A 82 10.77 2.46 -8.97
N GLY A 83 12.04 2.15 -9.21
CA GLY A 83 12.85 1.31 -8.33
C GLY A 83 12.53 -0.18 -8.42
N SER A 84 12.70 -0.91 -7.31
CA SER A 84 12.52 -2.36 -7.26
C SER A 84 11.06 -2.82 -7.34
N ILE A 85 10.10 -1.95 -6.99
CA ILE A 85 8.67 -2.25 -7.10
C ILE A 85 8.23 -2.13 -8.55
N GLY A 86 8.55 -1.03 -9.24
CA GLY A 86 8.29 -0.90 -10.68
C GLY A 86 6.81 -1.07 -11.04
N LEU A 87 5.96 -0.12 -10.65
CA LEU A 87 4.53 -0.08 -10.98
C LEU A 87 4.26 0.85 -12.17
N ASP A 88 3.31 0.48 -13.03
CA ASP A 88 2.79 1.34 -14.09
C ASP A 88 1.25 1.33 -14.13
N ALA A 89 0.65 2.32 -13.45
CA ALA A 89 -0.79 2.41 -13.19
C ALA A 89 -1.34 1.15 -12.47
N GLU A 90 -0.61 0.70 -11.45
CA GLU A 90 -0.93 -0.50 -10.67
C GLU A 90 -1.00 -0.19 -9.18
N TYR A 91 -1.62 -1.08 -8.41
CA TYR A 91 -1.58 -1.12 -6.95
C TYR A 91 -0.79 -2.33 -6.46
N TYR A 92 0.11 -2.13 -5.51
CA TYR A 92 0.87 -3.16 -4.83
C TYR A 92 0.29 -3.40 -3.44
N CYS A 93 -0.22 -4.61 -3.21
CA CYS A 93 -0.81 -4.97 -1.92
C CYS A 93 0.26 -5.13 -0.84
N ARG A 94 0.22 -4.28 0.19
CA ARG A 94 1.14 -4.31 1.33
C ARG A 94 1.20 -5.66 2.06
N ARG A 95 0.11 -6.45 2.00
CA ARG A 95 0.02 -7.75 2.67
C ARG A 95 0.68 -8.86 1.86
N CYS A 96 0.18 -9.11 0.65
CA CYS A 96 0.49 -10.32 -0.13
C CYS A 96 1.37 -10.03 -1.36
N ASP A 97 1.82 -8.80 -1.55
CA ASP A 97 2.71 -8.35 -2.63
C ASP A 97 2.14 -8.53 -4.05
N ALA A 98 0.84 -8.82 -4.14
CA ALA A 98 0.15 -8.91 -5.41
C ALA A 98 0.00 -7.52 -6.03
N ARG A 99 0.14 -7.48 -7.35
CA ARG A 99 -0.11 -6.29 -8.17
C ARG A 99 -1.52 -6.35 -8.72
N THR A 100 -2.20 -5.23 -8.74
CA THR A 100 -3.55 -5.08 -9.29
C THR A 100 -3.53 -3.94 -10.30
N ASP A 101 -3.98 -4.20 -11.52
CA ASP A 101 -4.13 -3.16 -12.53
C ASP A 101 -5.19 -2.14 -12.09
N LEU A 102 -4.82 -0.85 -12.06
CA LEU A 102 -5.72 0.23 -11.68
C LEU A 102 -6.46 0.84 -12.88
N VAL A 103 -6.11 0.52 -14.13
CA VAL A 103 -6.81 1.04 -15.30
C VAL A 103 -8.33 0.76 -15.25
N PRO A 104 -8.80 -0.48 -14.97
CA PRO A 104 -10.23 -0.74 -14.80
C PRO A 104 -10.86 0.03 -13.64
N HIS A 105 -10.09 0.28 -12.58
CA HIS A 105 -10.56 1.07 -11.44
C HIS A 105 -10.79 2.54 -11.85
N VAL A 106 -9.85 3.12 -12.60
CA VAL A 106 -9.98 4.50 -13.11
C VAL A 106 -11.13 4.61 -14.12
N MET A 107 -11.37 3.59 -14.95
CA MET A 107 -12.54 3.56 -15.84
C MET A 107 -13.86 3.64 -15.04
N ARG A 108 -14.02 2.83 -13.99
CA ARG A 108 -15.20 2.86 -13.12
C ARG A 108 -15.33 4.19 -12.37
N LEU A 109 -14.20 4.78 -11.99
CA LEU A 109 -14.14 6.09 -11.34
C LEU A 109 -14.72 7.18 -12.27
N ILE A 110 -14.30 7.20 -13.54
CA ILE A 110 -14.86 8.13 -14.54
C ILE A 110 -16.36 7.91 -14.70
N GLN A 111 -16.79 6.66 -14.90
CA GLN A 111 -18.22 6.32 -15.06
C GLN A 111 -19.04 6.77 -13.85
N THR A 112 -18.55 6.53 -12.64
CA THR A 112 -19.21 6.99 -11.40
C THR A 112 -19.34 8.52 -11.37
N SER A 113 -18.30 9.24 -11.81
CA SER A 113 -18.32 10.71 -11.81
C SER A 113 -19.32 11.33 -12.78
N GLU A 114 -19.84 10.56 -13.75
CA GLU A 114 -20.93 10.99 -14.66
C GLU A 114 -22.27 11.16 -13.93
N TYR A 115 -22.42 10.55 -12.75
CA TYR A 115 -23.65 10.56 -11.96
C TYR A 115 -23.54 11.38 -10.66
N ILE A 116 -22.46 12.17 -10.50
CA ILE A 116 -22.25 13.01 -9.32
C ILE A 116 -22.69 14.45 -9.64
N ASP A 117 -23.62 14.99 -8.86
CA ASP A 117 -24.15 16.35 -9.09
C ASP A 117 -23.25 17.46 -8.53
N SER A 118 -22.29 17.13 -7.67
CA SER A 118 -21.40 18.09 -7.02
C SER A 118 -20.09 18.28 -7.82
N PRO A 119 -19.84 19.48 -8.38
CA PRO A 119 -18.59 19.78 -9.07
C PRO A 119 -17.33 19.50 -8.25
N ASP A 120 -17.34 19.85 -6.96
CA ASP A 120 -16.19 19.64 -6.06
C ASP A 120 -15.91 18.14 -5.84
N GLU A 121 -16.95 17.31 -5.74
CA GLU A 121 -16.79 15.87 -5.63
C GLU A 121 -16.31 15.24 -6.94
N ILE A 122 -16.83 15.68 -8.10
CA ILE A 122 -16.30 15.28 -9.42
C ILE A 122 -14.80 15.59 -9.48
N GLU A 123 -14.38 16.81 -9.08
CA GLU A 123 -12.97 17.18 -9.08
C GLU A 123 -12.12 16.28 -8.17
N LYS A 124 -12.59 15.98 -6.94
CA LYS A 124 -11.88 15.07 -6.02
C LYS A 124 -11.71 13.68 -6.62
N VAL A 125 -12.77 13.15 -7.21
CA VAL A 125 -12.81 11.84 -7.85
C VAL A 125 -11.79 11.81 -8.99
N LEU A 126 -11.85 12.76 -9.92
CA LEU A 126 -10.97 12.83 -11.09
C LEU A 126 -9.49 13.03 -10.73
N ASN A 127 -9.19 13.81 -9.69
CA ASN A 127 -7.82 14.00 -9.22
C ASN A 127 -7.15 12.68 -8.81
N ILE A 128 -7.89 11.73 -8.21
CA ILE A 128 -7.36 10.40 -7.90
C ILE A 128 -6.97 9.67 -9.19
N GLY A 129 -7.83 9.71 -10.21
CA GLY A 129 -7.55 9.12 -11.53
C GLY A 129 -6.30 9.70 -12.18
N VAL A 130 -6.12 11.03 -12.14
CA VAL A 130 -4.90 11.69 -12.64
C VAL A 130 -3.66 11.20 -11.89
N CYS A 131 -3.70 11.16 -10.56
CA CYS A 131 -2.57 10.70 -9.77
C CYS A 131 -2.19 9.24 -10.06
N ILE A 132 -3.16 8.37 -10.35
CA ILE A 132 -2.92 6.98 -10.71
C ILE A 132 -2.26 6.85 -12.07
N LEU A 133 -2.68 7.65 -13.07
CA LEU A 133 -2.26 7.47 -14.47
C LEU A 133 -1.05 8.32 -14.87
N ARG A 134 -0.71 9.35 -14.09
CA ARG A 134 0.31 10.34 -14.44
C ARG A 134 1.67 9.68 -14.72
N GLY A 135 2.14 9.84 -15.95
CA GLY A 135 3.46 9.37 -16.38
C GLY A 135 3.49 7.91 -16.81
N SER A 136 2.32 7.24 -16.89
CA SER A 136 2.22 5.88 -17.40
C SER A 136 2.71 5.78 -18.83
N GLN A 137 3.32 4.64 -19.20
CA GLN A 137 3.72 4.39 -20.58
C GLN A 137 2.64 3.67 -21.41
N ARG A 138 1.65 3.08 -20.75
CA ARG A 138 0.54 2.37 -21.37
C ARG A 138 -0.35 3.32 -22.17
N THR A 139 -0.73 2.92 -23.38
CA THR A 139 -1.56 3.73 -24.29
C THR A 139 -2.96 3.97 -23.75
N GLU A 140 -3.59 2.95 -23.16
CA GLU A 140 -4.89 3.04 -22.51
C GLU A 140 -4.89 4.01 -21.32
N ALA A 141 -3.84 3.99 -20.50
CA ALA A 141 -3.68 4.91 -19.37
C ALA A 141 -3.55 6.37 -19.85
N LYS A 142 -2.75 6.61 -20.89
CA LYS A 142 -2.63 7.94 -21.54
C LYS A 142 -3.97 8.41 -22.09
N GLY A 143 -4.73 7.52 -22.74
CA GLY A 143 -6.07 7.83 -23.27
C GLY A 143 -7.05 8.24 -22.16
N LEU A 144 -7.08 7.49 -21.05
CA LEU A 144 -7.91 7.82 -19.89
C LEU A 144 -7.48 9.12 -19.22
N GLN A 145 -6.16 9.36 -19.09
CA GLN A 145 -5.64 10.59 -18.52
C GLN A 145 -6.10 11.81 -19.34
N ASN A 146 -5.99 11.77 -20.67
CA ASN A 146 -6.45 12.84 -21.54
C ASN A 146 -7.94 13.11 -21.40
N ARG A 147 -8.76 12.06 -21.27
CA ARG A 147 -10.21 12.18 -21.05
C ARG A 147 -10.52 12.86 -19.71
N ILE A 148 -9.80 12.51 -18.64
CA ILE A 148 -9.95 13.14 -17.33
C ILE A 148 -9.53 14.62 -17.38
N GLU A 149 -8.40 14.93 -18.01
CA GLU A 149 -7.90 16.31 -18.14
C GLU A 149 -8.88 17.21 -18.92
N LEU A 150 -9.49 16.69 -19.99
CA LEU A 150 -10.54 17.39 -20.72
C LEU A 150 -11.76 17.66 -19.83
N ALA A 151 -12.21 16.67 -19.07
CA ALA A 151 -13.34 16.81 -18.16
C ALA A 151 -13.05 17.85 -17.05
N MET A 152 -11.87 17.82 -16.44
CA MET A 152 -11.46 18.82 -15.45
C MET A 152 -11.40 20.23 -16.05
N LYS A 153 -10.95 20.38 -17.31
CA LYS A 153 -10.93 21.68 -17.99
C LYS A 153 -12.36 22.23 -18.17
N LYS A 154 -13.30 21.40 -18.60
CA LYS A 154 -14.71 21.78 -18.75
C LYS A 154 -15.37 22.11 -17.41
N LEU A 155 -15.07 21.36 -16.36
CA LEU A 155 -15.55 21.61 -15.00
C LEU A 155 -15.10 23.00 -14.52
N ARG A 156 -13.82 23.34 -14.72
CA ARG A 156 -13.24 24.64 -14.34
C ARG A 156 -13.75 25.82 -15.17
N SER A 157 -14.23 25.57 -16.39
CA SER A 157 -14.85 26.61 -17.23
C SER A 157 -16.32 26.87 -16.91
N GLY A 158 -16.89 26.22 -15.88
CA GLY A 158 -18.29 26.40 -15.48
C GLY A 158 -19.28 25.69 -16.39
N THR A 159 -18.85 24.66 -17.12
CA THR A 159 -19.72 23.82 -17.95
C THR A 159 -20.71 23.08 -17.05
N ILE A 160 -21.97 22.98 -17.46
CA ILE A 160 -23.01 22.24 -16.73
C ILE A 160 -22.56 20.76 -16.63
N PRO A 161 -22.67 20.08 -15.46
CA PRO A 161 -22.09 18.75 -15.26
C PRO A 161 -22.44 17.70 -16.32
N GLU A 162 -23.64 17.77 -16.91
CA GLU A 162 -24.12 16.85 -17.94
C GLU A 162 -23.39 17.01 -19.29
N ASP A 163 -22.77 18.17 -19.53
CA ASP A 163 -22.03 18.48 -20.77
C ASP A 163 -20.52 18.21 -20.64
N ILE A 164 -20.04 17.91 -19.43
CA ILE A 164 -18.63 17.59 -19.17
C ILE A 164 -18.19 16.37 -20.00
N TRP A 165 -19.04 15.36 -20.06
CA TRP A 165 -18.72 14.05 -20.63
C TRP A 165 -19.06 13.91 -22.12
N LYS A 166 -19.71 14.90 -22.73
CA LYS A 166 -20.02 14.91 -24.17
C LYS A 166 -18.74 15.09 -25.00
N THR A 167 -18.53 14.23 -25.99
CA THR A 167 -17.39 14.34 -26.91
C THR A 167 -17.70 15.39 -27.97
N GLU A 168 -16.72 16.21 -28.38
CA GLU A 168 -16.92 17.33 -29.33
C GLU A 168 -17.38 16.89 -30.74
N GLU A 169 -17.54 15.59 -31.00
CA GLU A 169 -18.01 15.04 -32.28
C GLU A 169 -19.54 15.11 -32.47
N ASP A 170 -20.32 15.40 -31.42
CA ASP A 170 -21.79 15.50 -31.48
C ASP A 170 -22.32 16.94 -31.70
N ILE A 171 -21.48 17.88 -32.10
CA ILE A 171 -21.91 19.24 -32.47
C ILE A 171 -21.66 19.46 -33.97
N SER A 172 -22.63 19.05 -34.80
CA SER A 172 -22.70 19.57 -36.17
C SER A 172 -22.98 21.08 -36.16
N PRO A 173 -22.38 21.86 -37.09
CA PRO A 173 -22.45 23.31 -37.07
C PRO A 173 -23.65 23.84 -37.85
N ILE A 174 -24.28 24.93 -37.35
CA ILE A 174 -25.08 26.00 -38.00
C ILE A 174 -25.76 26.73 -36.81
N SER A 175 -25.65 28.03 -36.54
CA SER A 175 -25.89 29.21 -37.38
C SER A 175 -25.29 30.44 -36.67
N THR A 176 -24.38 31.19 -37.31
CA THR A 176 -24.59 32.52 -37.94
C THR A 176 -24.82 33.71 -36.98
N GLY A 177 -23.83 34.61 -36.95
CA GLY A 177 -23.95 36.06 -36.67
C GLY A 177 -23.94 36.47 -35.20
N VAL A 178 -23.35 37.57 -34.73
CA VAL A 178 -22.76 38.77 -35.33
C VAL A 178 -21.81 39.36 -34.28
N TYR A 179 -20.58 39.75 -34.64
CA TYR A 179 -19.73 40.61 -33.80
C TYR A 179 -20.19 42.07 -33.90
N PRO A 180 -20.03 42.87 -32.83
CA PRO A 180 -19.46 44.19 -33.02
C PRO A 180 -18.23 44.41 -32.14
N ALA A 181 -17.14 44.75 -32.83
CA ALA A 181 -15.96 45.37 -32.27
C ALA A 181 -16.30 46.78 -31.75
N ILE A 182 -15.68 47.18 -30.63
CA ILE A 182 -15.52 48.59 -30.29
C ILE A 182 -14.07 48.81 -29.84
N ASN A 183 -13.34 49.54 -30.67
CA ASN A 183 -12.00 50.04 -30.43
C ASN A 183 -12.04 51.21 -29.43
N ALA A 184 -11.12 51.24 -28.48
CA ALA A 184 -10.67 52.49 -27.85
C ALA A 184 -9.18 52.39 -27.51
N THR A 185 -8.39 53.23 -28.18
CA THR A 185 -6.93 53.30 -28.14
C THR A 185 -6.52 54.56 -27.33
N ILE A 186 -5.30 54.53 -26.77
CA ILE A 186 -4.43 55.68 -26.39
C ILE A 186 -4.71 56.23 -24.96
N LYS A 187 -3.77 56.41 -24.02
CA LYS A 187 -2.40 56.96 -24.13
C LYS A 187 -1.51 56.58 -22.93
N VAL A 188 -0.22 56.41 -23.25
CA VAL A 188 0.95 56.39 -22.37
C VAL A 188 1.26 57.78 -21.84
N THR A 189 1.67 57.90 -20.57
CA THR A 189 2.73 58.84 -20.15
C THR A 189 3.41 58.34 -18.88
N ALA A 190 4.71 58.10 -18.99
CA ALA A 190 5.64 57.91 -17.90
C ALA A 190 6.09 59.28 -17.36
N SER A 191 6.40 59.35 -16.07
CA SER A 191 7.32 60.36 -15.50
C SER A 191 7.94 59.77 -14.23
N GLN A 192 9.27 59.58 -14.29
CA GLN A 192 10.16 59.43 -13.14
C GLN A 192 10.23 60.75 -12.38
N ASP A 193 10.39 60.71 -11.05
CA ASP A 193 11.55 61.33 -10.41
C ASP A 193 11.75 60.92 -8.94
N ILE A 194 13.02 60.95 -8.59
CA ILE A 194 13.75 60.48 -7.40
C ILE A 194 13.66 61.51 -6.27
N PHE A 195 13.61 61.09 -4.99
CA PHE A 195 14.55 61.51 -3.93
C PHE A 195 14.30 60.79 -2.58
N ASP A 196 15.43 60.44 -1.97
CA ASP A 196 15.74 59.73 -0.73
C ASP A 196 15.52 60.63 0.51
N ASP A 197 14.98 60.13 1.64
CA ASP A 197 15.55 60.31 3.00
C ASP A 197 14.72 59.62 4.12
N ARG A 198 15.29 58.52 4.64
CA ARG A 198 15.37 58.02 6.03
C ARG A 198 14.35 58.42 7.14
N LYS A 199 13.92 57.35 7.85
CA LYS A 199 13.27 57.19 9.18
C LYS A 199 11.76 56.90 9.06
N SER A 200 11.22 55.73 9.42
CA SER A 200 11.48 54.89 10.60
C SER A 200 10.87 53.50 10.35
N LEU A 201 11.62 52.43 10.63
CA LEU A 201 11.16 51.05 10.49
C LEU A 201 10.60 50.55 11.83
N PRO A 202 9.34 50.09 11.93
CA PRO A 202 8.91 49.23 13.03
C PRO A 202 8.99 47.76 12.59
N HIS A 203 9.87 47.02 13.25
CA HIS A 203 9.76 45.59 13.56
C HIS A 203 9.20 44.64 12.47
N VAL A 204 10.10 44.18 11.58
CA VAL A 204 9.95 42.86 10.91
C VAL A 204 11.17 42.00 11.29
N VAL A 205 11.37 41.78 12.59
CA VAL A 205 12.36 40.82 13.09
C VAL A 205 11.73 40.11 14.28
N SER A 206 10.82 39.18 14.00
CA SER A 206 10.35 38.18 15.00
C SER A 206 9.70 36.94 14.39
N LYS A 207 9.49 36.83 13.07
CA LYS A 207 8.94 35.60 12.45
C LYS A 207 9.98 34.71 11.77
N SER A 208 11.19 35.21 11.49
CA SER A 208 12.21 34.46 10.75
C SER A 208 12.98 33.46 11.62
N SER A 209 13.12 33.70 12.93
CA SER A 209 13.83 32.78 13.83
C SER A 209 13.03 31.52 14.13
N ASP A 210 11.70 31.64 14.13
CA ASP A 210 10.82 30.57 14.58
C ASP A 210 10.78 29.43 13.55
N TYR A 211 10.65 29.76 12.26
CA TYR A 211 10.71 28.75 11.19
C TYR A 211 12.09 28.08 11.07
N GLN A 212 13.16 28.81 11.34
CA GLN A 212 14.52 28.25 11.24
C GLN A 212 14.82 27.31 12.42
N ASN A 213 14.30 27.65 13.62
CA ASN A 213 14.33 26.76 14.78
C ASN A 213 13.41 25.53 14.59
N GLU A 214 12.23 25.70 14.02
CA GLU A 214 11.32 24.59 13.68
C GLU A 214 11.92 23.66 12.63
N SER A 215 12.58 24.19 11.61
CA SER A 215 13.30 23.41 10.60
C SER A 215 14.44 22.60 11.22
N GLN A 216 15.27 23.22 12.07
CA GLN A 216 16.35 22.52 12.76
C GLN A 216 15.82 21.45 13.72
N LYS A 217 14.70 21.72 14.39
CA LYS A 217 14.02 20.73 15.24
C LYS A 217 13.52 19.54 14.43
N LEU A 218 12.95 19.78 13.24
CA LEU A 218 12.51 18.73 12.33
C LEU A 218 13.68 17.87 11.84
N ASP A 219 14.82 18.48 11.52
CA ASP A 219 16.03 17.76 11.11
C ASP A 219 16.51 16.81 12.22
N ILE A 220 16.55 17.28 13.47
CA ILE A 220 16.90 16.47 14.64
C ILE A 220 15.88 15.34 14.85
N GLU A 221 14.58 15.62 14.72
CA GLU A 221 13.52 14.62 14.86
C GLU A 221 13.63 13.52 13.80
N ILE A 222 13.87 13.90 12.55
CA ILE A 222 14.12 12.95 11.46
C ILE A 222 15.35 12.09 11.76
N GLU A 223 16.46 12.70 12.20
CA GLU A 223 17.67 11.95 12.57
C GLU A 223 17.40 10.96 13.70
N CYS A 224 16.67 11.38 14.74
CA CYS A 224 16.26 10.50 15.84
C CYS A 224 15.40 9.33 15.36
N VAL A 225 14.40 9.57 14.52
CA VAL A 225 13.51 8.53 13.97
C VAL A 225 14.32 7.54 13.11
N LEU A 226 15.21 8.03 12.25
CA LEU A 226 16.06 7.18 11.41
C LEU A 226 17.02 6.34 12.25
N GLN A 227 17.60 6.92 13.31
CA GLN A 227 18.49 6.21 14.20
C GLN A 227 17.74 5.13 15.01
N ALA A 228 16.52 5.42 15.47
CA ALA A 228 15.66 4.46 16.15
C ALA A 228 15.28 3.29 15.23
N LEU A 229 14.87 3.58 13.98
CA LEU A 229 14.57 2.58 12.96
C LEU A 229 15.79 1.68 12.69
N GLN A 230 16.97 2.28 12.54
CA GLN A 230 18.19 1.52 12.28
C GLN A 230 18.54 0.60 13.47
N ARG A 231 18.38 1.05 14.72
CA ARG A 231 18.62 0.22 15.91
C ARG A 231 17.64 -0.95 15.97
N SER A 232 16.36 -0.68 15.73
CA SER A 232 15.31 -1.72 15.71
C SER A 232 15.60 -2.78 14.65
N GLN A 233 15.88 -2.39 13.40
CA GLN A 233 16.19 -3.33 12.32
C GLN A 233 17.45 -4.18 12.60
N LYS A 234 18.49 -3.58 13.19
CA LYS A 234 19.69 -4.32 13.61
C LYS A 234 19.39 -5.34 14.70
N ALA A 235 18.54 -4.99 15.67
CA ALA A 235 18.13 -5.90 16.73
C ALA A 235 17.29 -7.06 16.19
N GLU A 236 16.34 -6.78 15.29
CA GLU A 236 15.52 -7.79 14.61
C GLU A 236 16.37 -8.75 13.78
N TYR A 237 17.30 -8.23 12.97
CA TYR A 237 18.22 -9.07 12.18
C TYR A 237 19.05 -9.98 13.08
N LYS A 238 19.63 -9.44 14.15
CA LYS A 238 20.45 -10.20 15.08
C LYS A 238 19.64 -11.31 15.76
N LEU A 239 18.43 -11.01 16.21
CA LEU A 239 17.52 -12.02 16.79
C LEU A 239 17.20 -13.11 15.76
N ALA A 240 16.91 -12.73 14.52
CA ALA A 240 16.64 -13.69 13.46
C ALA A 240 17.81 -14.62 13.19
N GLU A 241 19.01 -14.05 13.05
CA GLU A 241 20.26 -14.77 12.84
C GLU A 241 20.53 -15.76 13.97
N GLU A 242 20.45 -15.32 15.23
CA GLU A 242 20.65 -16.16 16.41
C GLU A 242 19.66 -17.35 16.44
N ARG A 243 18.38 -17.10 16.20
CA ARG A 243 17.34 -18.15 16.24
C ARG A 243 17.47 -19.13 15.08
N LEU A 244 17.68 -18.65 13.86
CA LEU A 244 17.83 -19.49 12.67
C LEU A 244 19.10 -20.36 12.74
N LEU A 245 20.22 -19.80 13.20
CA LEU A 245 21.46 -20.56 13.36
C LEU A 245 21.37 -21.59 14.49
N SER A 246 20.69 -21.26 15.59
CA SER A 246 20.42 -22.21 16.67
C SER A 246 19.61 -23.40 16.16
N GLU A 247 18.53 -23.14 15.43
CA GLU A 247 17.67 -24.18 14.84
C GLU A 247 18.42 -25.05 13.83
N LYS A 248 19.23 -24.44 12.96
CA LYS A 248 20.12 -25.16 12.04
C LYS A 248 21.06 -26.11 12.79
N ASN A 249 21.71 -25.64 13.85
CA ASN A 249 22.63 -26.46 14.64
C ASN A 249 21.90 -27.62 15.33
N TYR A 250 20.68 -27.37 15.84
CA TYR A 250 19.85 -28.40 16.43
C TYR A 250 19.48 -29.50 15.42
N LEU A 251 19.02 -29.13 14.23
CA LEU A 251 18.74 -30.04 13.12
C LEU A 251 19.98 -30.86 12.70
N GLN A 252 21.15 -30.20 12.60
CA GLN A 252 22.40 -30.90 12.29
C GLN A 252 22.74 -31.95 13.33
N ASN A 253 22.57 -31.65 14.61
CA ASN A 253 22.80 -32.60 15.70
C ASN A 253 21.84 -33.80 15.63
N LEU A 254 20.55 -33.56 15.35
CA LEU A 254 19.56 -34.62 15.17
C LEU A 254 19.90 -35.54 13.99
N CYS A 255 20.28 -34.97 12.84
CA CYS A 255 20.70 -35.74 11.67
C CYS A 255 21.93 -36.61 11.98
N GLN A 256 22.94 -36.05 12.65
CA GLN A 256 24.12 -36.82 13.07
C GLN A 256 23.78 -37.94 14.06
N GLN A 257 22.82 -37.73 14.95
CA GLN A 257 22.36 -38.76 15.87
C GLN A 257 21.63 -39.89 15.12
N LEU A 258 20.78 -39.55 14.16
CA LEU A 258 20.08 -40.51 13.31
C LEU A 258 21.06 -41.41 12.56
N ASP A 259 22.12 -40.83 12.00
CA ASP A 259 23.16 -41.57 11.29
C ASP A 259 23.88 -42.57 12.21
N LYS A 260 24.19 -42.16 13.45
CA LYS A 260 24.80 -43.05 14.46
C LYS A 260 23.88 -44.21 14.82
N GLU A 261 22.58 -43.95 15.02
CA GLU A 261 21.60 -44.98 15.37
C GLU A 261 21.36 -45.96 14.20
N ARG A 262 21.29 -45.46 12.97
CA ARG A 262 21.21 -46.32 11.76
C ARG A 262 22.43 -47.23 11.61
N LEU A 263 23.63 -46.71 11.85
CA LEU A 263 24.86 -47.52 11.84
C LEU A 263 24.85 -48.58 12.95
N ALA A 264 24.30 -48.26 14.12
CA ALA A 264 24.15 -49.24 15.20
C ALA A 264 23.12 -50.33 14.85
N LEU A 265 22.02 -49.98 14.18
CA LEU A 265 21.01 -50.93 13.70
C LEU A 265 21.62 -51.97 12.75
N GLY A 266 22.46 -51.53 11.81
CA GLY A 266 23.15 -52.42 10.86
C GLY A 266 24.13 -53.42 11.50
N ARG A 267 24.50 -53.23 12.78
CA ARG A 267 25.49 -54.06 13.50
C ARG A 267 24.89 -55.08 14.47
N HIS A 268 23.56 -55.10 14.70
CA HIS A 268 22.96 -55.91 15.77
C HIS A 268 22.18 -57.14 15.28
N THR A 269 22.47 -58.30 15.90
CA THR A 269 21.92 -59.64 15.55
C THR A 269 20.83 -60.17 16.50
N LYS A 270 20.42 -59.41 17.53
CA LYS A 270 19.41 -59.86 18.53
C LYS A 270 18.07 -59.13 18.37
N ARG A 271 17.03 -59.89 18.00
CA ARG A 271 15.66 -59.44 17.65
C ARG A 271 15.03 -58.39 18.59
N ALA A 272 15.05 -58.61 19.90
CA ALA A 272 14.43 -57.67 20.86
C ALA A 272 15.15 -56.31 20.99
N LYS A 273 16.46 -56.24 20.71
CA LYS A 273 17.19 -54.96 20.64
C LYS A 273 16.94 -54.22 19.32
N THR A 274 16.64 -54.96 18.26
CA THR A 274 16.35 -54.40 16.92
C THR A 274 15.04 -53.61 16.92
N ASP A 275 13.98 -54.13 17.54
CA ASP A 275 12.66 -53.48 17.55
C ASP A 275 12.67 -52.12 18.29
N ALA A 276 13.33 -52.05 19.46
CA ALA A 276 13.46 -50.81 20.23
C ALA A 276 14.29 -49.75 19.48
N LEU A 277 15.36 -50.17 18.80
CA LEU A 277 16.23 -49.27 18.04
C LEU A 277 15.53 -48.76 16.76
N GLN A 278 14.72 -49.61 16.12
CA GLN A 278 13.92 -49.24 14.97
C GLN A 278 12.83 -48.22 15.34
N SER A 279 12.17 -48.40 16.49
CA SER A 279 11.22 -47.41 17.02
C SER A 279 11.90 -46.06 17.34
N ALA A 280 13.11 -46.07 17.89
CA ALA A 280 13.88 -44.85 18.16
C ALA A 280 14.22 -44.09 16.86
N VAL A 281 14.72 -44.80 15.84
CA VAL A 281 15.03 -44.24 14.51
C VAL A 281 13.78 -43.63 13.86
N SER A 282 12.63 -44.31 13.91
CA SER A 282 11.38 -43.77 13.38
C SER A 282 10.96 -42.48 14.09
N LYS A 283 10.98 -42.47 15.44
CA LYS A 283 10.63 -41.28 16.23
C LYS A 283 11.55 -40.10 15.91
N MET A 284 12.84 -40.35 15.77
CA MET A 284 13.82 -39.32 15.43
C MET A 284 13.63 -38.76 14.02
N MET A 285 13.26 -39.62 13.07
CA MET A 285 12.92 -39.18 11.71
C MET A 285 11.70 -38.26 11.69
N ASP A 286 10.68 -38.56 12.50
CA ASP A 286 9.49 -37.71 12.60
C ASP A 286 9.81 -36.39 13.30
N GLN A 287 10.65 -36.40 14.33
CA GLN A 287 11.16 -35.19 14.97
C GLN A 287 11.93 -34.31 13.98
N ILE A 288 12.83 -34.89 13.18
CA ILE A 288 13.58 -34.13 12.15
C ILE A 288 12.61 -33.47 11.15
N LYS A 289 11.58 -34.18 10.69
CA LYS A 289 10.57 -33.60 9.80
C LYS A 289 9.84 -32.42 10.45
N GLN A 290 9.49 -32.54 11.73
CA GLN A 290 8.82 -31.48 12.48
C GLN A 290 9.71 -30.23 12.60
N GLU A 291 10.98 -30.41 12.98
CA GLU A 291 11.92 -29.27 13.10
C GLU A 291 12.27 -28.64 11.74
N PHE A 292 12.28 -29.42 10.65
CA PHE A 292 12.39 -28.84 9.30
C PHE A 292 11.19 -27.97 8.94
N ALA A 293 9.97 -28.39 9.29
CA ALA A 293 8.76 -27.58 9.07
C ALA A 293 8.82 -26.28 9.89
N LYS A 294 9.23 -26.37 11.15
CA LYS A 294 9.47 -25.21 12.02
C LYS A 294 10.52 -24.26 11.43
N LEU A 295 11.65 -24.76 10.93
CA LEU A 295 12.65 -23.92 10.26
C LEU A 295 12.06 -23.20 9.04
N LYS A 296 11.21 -23.87 8.25
CA LYS A 296 10.51 -23.24 7.12
C LYS A 296 9.55 -22.14 7.56
N ASP A 297 8.90 -22.30 8.71
CA ASP A 297 8.09 -21.24 9.29
C ASP A 297 8.95 -20.06 9.79
N MET A 298 10.08 -20.34 10.45
CA MET A 298 11.04 -19.32 10.88
C MET A 298 11.60 -18.52 9.71
N GLU A 299 11.90 -19.15 8.56
CA GLU A 299 12.42 -18.49 7.35
C GLU A 299 11.48 -17.41 6.79
N LYS A 300 10.18 -17.40 7.16
CA LYS A 300 9.23 -16.36 6.73
C LYS A 300 9.61 -14.95 7.22
N VAL A 301 10.48 -14.83 8.24
CA VAL A 301 11.05 -13.54 8.68
C VAL A 301 11.92 -12.86 7.62
N ALA A 302 12.29 -13.55 6.53
CA ALA A 302 12.91 -12.94 5.37
C ALA A 302 12.06 -11.80 4.76
N ASN A 303 10.74 -11.82 4.98
CA ASN A 303 9.84 -10.73 4.59
C ASN A 303 9.88 -9.53 5.55
N GLY A 304 10.62 -9.62 6.66
CA GLY A 304 10.65 -8.64 7.75
C GLY A 304 9.70 -8.99 8.90
N PHE A 305 10.07 -8.59 10.12
CA PHE A 305 9.33 -8.92 11.34
C PHE A 305 7.92 -8.33 11.31
N GLY A 306 7.77 -7.06 10.92
CA GLY A 306 6.44 -6.43 10.79
C GLY A 306 5.52 -7.06 9.72
N ARG A 307 6.03 -7.97 8.88
CA ARG A 307 5.24 -8.72 7.88
C ARG A 307 5.09 -10.21 8.23
N THR A 308 5.70 -10.65 9.33
CA THR A 308 5.63 -12.02 9.79
C THR A 308 4.44 -12.16 10.74
N SER A 309 3.75 -13.30 10.66
CA SER A 309 2.66 -13.66 11.57
C SER A 309 3.07 -13.46 13.03
N ARG A 310 2.21 -12.84 13.86
CA ARG A 310 2.47 -12.71 15.30
C ARG A 310 2.61 -14.08 15.97
N CYS A 311 1.91 -15.11 15.50
CA CYS A 311 2.04 -16.48 16.00
C CYS A 311 3.47 -17.02 15.78
N ILE A 312 4.02 -16.85 14.57
CA ILE A 312 5.40 -17.26 14.26
C ILE A 312 6.41 -16.48 15.12
N LEU A 313 6.24 -15.17 15.24
CA LEU A 313 7.13 -14.32 16.06
C LEU A 313 7.10 -14.70 17.54
N LYS A 314 5.91 -15.00 18.07
CA LYS A 314 5.74 -15.45 19.45
C LYS A 314 6.34 -16.83 19.67
N GLU A 315 6.01 -17.79 18.82
CA GLU A 315 6.38 -19.18 18.98
C GLU A 315 7.88 -19.43 18.78
N HIS A 316 8.50 -18.77 17.80
CA HIS A 316 9.88 -19.08 17.42
C HIS A 316 10.90 -17.98 17.79
N PHE A 317 10.45 -16.74 17.98
CA PHE A 317 11.33 -15.61 18.28
C PHE A 317 11.12 -15.03 19.69
N GLY A 318 10.08 -15.47 20.41
CA GLY A 318 9.82 -15.06 21.80
C GLY A 318 9.40 -13.59 21.92
N LEU A 319 8.85 -13.01 20.86
CA LEU A 319 8.32 -11.66 20.88
C LEU A 319 6.87 -11.71 21.36
N GLU A 320 6.66 -11.35 22.62
CA GLU A 320 5.34 -10.97 23.13
C GLU A 320 5.06 -9.54 22.66
N ILE A 321 4.13 -9.39 21.74
CA ILE A 321 3.64 -8.07 21.34
C ILE A 321 2.47 -7.80 22.28
N GLU A 322 2.64 -6.85 23.22
CA GLU A 322 1.55 -6.38 24.08
C GLU A 322 0.37 -5.93 23.22
N ASP A 323 -0.85 -6.29 23.66
CA ASP A 323 -2.13 -6.04 22.97
C ASP A 323 -2.52 -4.55 22.96
#